data_AF-A0A0S8ESW1-F1
#
_entry.id   AF-A0A0S8ESW1-F1
#
_cell.length_a   1.000
_cell.length_b   1.000
_cell.length_c   1.000
_cell.angle_alpha   90.00
_cell.angle_beta   90.00
_cell.angle_gamma   90.00
#
_symmetry.space_group_name_H-M   'P 1'
#
loop_
_entity.id
_entity.type
_entity.pdbx_description
1 polymer ?
#
loop_
_entity_poly.entity_id
_entity_poly.type
_entity_poly.pdbx_seq_one_letter_code
_entity_poly.pdbx_strand_id
1 'polypeptide(L)'
;MSIQFPKRFALWLQVVLIACLWAVSARADWINLSGAEVAPNIAEVTVHDDHVKVVLEAYVGDLETFIDLVPPEWLKQARSDLPPQDARMRRFAERGLRITTDSGERLQPELLLVEPRLRVDRRSPFAGMVLPFTRQRAPEPPADKRVLYAELKYPFRGEPKALLFTPPSGADGRPKVSIGFIVYHKTVPVIDFRYLSAPARLALDWNDPWYSKFDNPNLRRHHRDAMMSFLYVEPYEVRHEILTRVKDLEQWMDLGLRGKRYIEPDELEPLKQRIGEFLLARNPVRVDGRNLKPILDRTNYVQVGLFGIRLVERPQRLEITGAMVGVIITYLTDALPKEVTVDWDLFTPRIQRVPAFSIDPAGPLPTFVTPDDSRHRWQNFLKNYTPPTVVATAVEGSLPMFTLPLASLVCVLALIALTWATLRRARRARPVRVQAIACLVLVVAAVALYPVAQISIARPALTAPPLEDAQAQRVLASLLRNVYRAFDFRAESDVYDKLAISVSGDLLADIYLQNRRSFAIQRAGGAQAKIKSVEIQEAVAERLDDRPLAYSIKGDWAAQGTVGHWGHVHTRRNRYDAVVTVEAVDGVWKITDLEVLEEQRVDPTQGPGAGTAAAALTTKDSEDR
;
A
#
# COMPACT_ATOMS: atom_id res chain seq x y z
N MET A 1 20.42 12.04 -47.80
CA MET A 1 20.30 10.57 -47.66
C MET A 1 19.36 10.31 -46.50
N SER A 2 18.06 10.25 -46.77
CA SER A 2 16.98 10.12 -45.78
C SER A 2 16.79 8.65 -45.41
N ILE A 3 17.16 8.27 -44.19
CA ILE A 3 16.99 6.90 -43.70
C ILE A 3 15.50 6.72 -43.36
N GLN A 4 14.76 6.08 -44.26
CA GLN A 4 13.40 5.61 -43.99
C GLN A 4 13.48 4.38 -43.08
N PHE A 5 13.13 4.56 -41.81
CA PHE A 5 12.84 3.43 -40.93
C PHE A 5 11.55 2.73 -41.40
N PRO A 6 11.52 1.39 -41.52
CA PRO A 6 10.32 0.68 -41.92
C PRO A 6 9.22 0.92 -40.87
N LYS A 7 8.00 1.23 -41.31
CA LYS A 7 6.82 1.49 -40.45
C LYS A 7 6.59 0.41 -39.38
N ARG A 8 7.05 -0.81 -39.62
CA ARG A 8 7.02 -1.94 -38.66
C ARG A 8 7.95 -1.74 -37.46
N PHE A 9 9.07 -1.04 -37.61
CA PHE A 9 10.02 -0.74 -36.53
C PHE A 9 9.47 0.36 -35.60
N ALA A 10 8.80 1.37 -36.16
CA ALA A 10 8.12 2.41 -35.37
C ALA A 10 6.94 1.85 -34.55
N LEU A 11 6.18 0.90 -35.13
CA LEU A 11 5.10 0.21 -34.42
C LEU A 11 5.64 -0.70 -33.31
N TRP A 12 6.74 -1.41 -33.56
CA TRP A 12 7.41 -2.23 -32.54
C TRP A 12 7.97 -1.37 -31.40
N LEU A 13 8.60 -0.24 -31.73
CA LEU A 13 9.12 0.70 -30.74
C LEU A 13 8.00 1.34 -29.91
N GLN A 14 6.85 1.67 -30.52
CA GLN A 14 5.68 2.17 -29.81
C GLN A 14 5.05 1.11 -28.90
N VAL A 15 4.95 -0.15 -29.32
CA VAL A 15 4.44 -1.23 -28.47
C VAL A 15 5.39 -1.52 -27.31
N VAL A 16 6.70 -1.47 -27.52
CA VAL A 16 7.71 -1.61 -26.45
C VAL A 16 7.70 -0.40 -25.52
N LEU A 17 7.55 0.83 -26.01
CA LEU A 17 7.41 2.04 -25.18
C LEU A 17 6.10 2.04 -24.37
N ILE A 18 5.00 1.57 -24.95
CA ILE A 18 3.73 1.39 -24.22
C ILE A 18 3.89 0.27 -23.18
N ALA A 19 4.55 -0.85 -23.49
CA ALA A 19 4.81 -1.89 -22.51
C ALA A 19 5.75 -1.43 -21.38
N CYS A 20 6.72 -0.54 -21.65
CA CYS A 20 7.61 0.04 -20.64
C CYS A 20 6.95 1.16 -19.81
N LEU A 21 5.95 1.88 -20.36
CA LEU A 21 5.15 2.88 -19.63
C LEU A 21 4.14 2.22 -18.69
N TRP A 22 3.83 0.93 -18.89
CA TRP A 22 2.98 0.11 -18.01
C TRP A 22 3.80 -0.81 -17.10
N ALA A 23 4.99 -0.37 -16.67
CA ALA A 23 5.66 -0.97 -15.52
C ALA A 23 4.83 -0.67 -14.26
N VAL A 24 3.74 -1.43 -14.07
CA VAL A 24 3.02 -1.48 -12.81
C VAL A 24 4.05 -1.89 -11.78
N SER A 25 4.36 -0.99 -10.86
CA SER A 25 5.13 -1.31 -9.67
C SER A 25 4.33 -2.33 -8.88
N ALA A 26 4.56 -3.62 -9.14
CA ALA A 26 4.04 -4.69 -8.31
C ALA A 26 4.76 -4.59 -6.96
N ARG A 27 4.11 -3.94 -6.00
CA ARG A 27 4.53 -3.94 -4.60
C ARG A 27 3.71 -5.02 -3.92
N ALA A 28 4.31 -6.20 -3.83
CA ALA A 28 3.68 -7.34 -3.21
C ALA A 28 3.90 -7.26 -1.70
N ASP A 29 2.81 -7.28 -0.93
CA ASP A 29 2.88 -7.82 0.43
C ASP A 29 3.39 -9.26 0.36
N TRP A 30 3.96 -9.77 1.45
CA TRP A 30 4.42 -11.15 1.45
C TRP A 30 3.25 -12.11 1.19
N ILE A 31 3.40 -12.92 0.16
CA ILE A 31 2.47 -13.99 -0.21
C ILE A 31 3.27 -15.29 -0.23
N ASN A 32 2.71 -16.35 0.36
CA ASN A 32 3.31 -17.66 0.26
C ASN A 32 3.20 -18.19 -1.16
N LEU A 33 4.32 -18.31 -1.86
CA LEU A 33 4.36 -18.80 -3.25
C LEU A 33 4.49 -20.33 -3.35
N SER A 34 4.47 -21.04 -2.22
CA SER A 34 4.60 -22.51 -2.25
C SER A 34 3.36 -23.20 -2.82
N GLY A 35 2.16 -22.61 -2.67
CA GLY A 35 0.89 -23.26 -3.00
C GLY A 35 0.53 -24.41 -2.04
N ALA A 36 1.32 -24.64 -0.99
CA ALA A 36 1.07 -25.71 -0.03
C ALA A 36 -0.20 -25.47 0.79
N GLU A 37 -0.63 -24.22 0.97
CA GLU A 37 -1.87 -23.86 1.66
C GLU A 37 -3.14 -24.33 0.91
N VAL A 38 -3.04 -24.68 -0.37
CA VAL A 38 -4.16 -25.23 -1.16
C VAL A 38 -3.99 -26.71 -1.49
N ALA A 39 -2.91 -27.36 -1.02
CA ALA A 39 -2.64 -28.78 -1.23
C ALA A 39 -3.84 -29.68 -0.89
N PRO A 40 -4.03 -30.83 -1.57
CA PRO A 40 -5.19 -31.68 -1.33
C PRO A 40 -5.35 -32.05 0.15
N ASN A 41 -4.26 -32.45 0.80
CA ASN A 41 -4.24 -32.75 2.22
C ASN A 41 -3.51 -31.64 2.98
N ILE A 42 -4.04 -31.25 4.15
CA ILE A 42 -3.45 -30.22 5.01
C ILE A 42 -3.22 -30.77 6.41
N ALA A 43 -2.01 -30.60 6.95
CA ALA A 43 -1.67 -30.92 8.33
C ALA A 43 -1.27 -29.66 9.09
N GLU A 44 -2.08 -29.27 10.09
CA GLU A 44 -1.72 -28.23 11.05
C GLU A 44 -1.20 -28.88 12.33
N VAL A 45 0.09 -28.70 12.59
CA VAL A 45 0.80 -29.36 13.68
C VAL A 45 1.09 -28.35 14.78
N THR A 46 0.74 -28.67 16.02
CA THR A 46 1.07 -27.85 17.19
C THR A 46 1.81 -28.70 18.22
N VAL A 47 3.04 -28.31 18.55
CA VAL A 47 3.84 -28.94 19.61
C VAL A 47 3.48 -28.26 20.93
N HIS A 48 2.85 -29.00 21.84
CA HIS A 48 2.55 -28.60 23.22
C HIS A 48 3.63 -29.12 24.17
N ASP A 49 3.47 -28.88 25.48
CA ASP A 49 4.45 -29.28 26.51
C ASP A 49 4.55 -30.80 26.71
N ASP A 50 3.49 -31.55 26.40
CA ASP A 50 3.37 -32.99 26.67
C ASP A 50 2.97 -33.83 25.44
N HIS A 51 2.60 -33.18 24.33
CA HIS A 51 2.16 -33.87 23.13
C HIS A 51 2.32 -33.02 21.87
N VAL A 52 2.24 -33.68 20.71
CA VAL A 52 2.00 -33.01 19.43
C VAL A 52 0.54 -33.17 19.05
N LYS A 53 -0.18 -32.07 18.88
CA LYS A 53 -1.51 -32.06 18.26
C LYS A 53 -1.35 -31.96 16.75
N VAL A 54 -2.04 -32.81 16.00
CA VAL A 54 -2.13 -32.73 14.54
C VAL A 54 -3.60 -32.63 14.15
N VAL A 55 -3.95 -31.56 13.45
CA VAL A 55 -5.22 -31.43 12.74
C VAL A 55 -4.98 -31.75 11.28
N LEU A 56 -5.60 -32.81 10.78
CA LEU A 56 -5.44 -33.29 9.41
C LEU A 56 -6.75 -33.13 8.64
N GLU A 57 -6.73 -32.38 7.55
CA GLU A 57 -7.74 -32.41 6.50
C GLU A 57 -7.26 -33.35 5.40
N ALA A 58 -7.76 -34.59 5.37
CA ALA A 58 -7.44 -35.56 4.33
C ALA A 58 -8.46 -35.47 3.19
N TYR A 59 -8.00 -35.24 1.97
CA TYR A 59 -8.86 -35.15 0.79
C TYR A 59 -9.59 -36.47 0.54
N VAL A 60 -10.88 -36.40 0.17
CA VAL A 60 -11.69 -37.61 -0.08
C VAL A 60 -11.06 -38.53 -1.14
N GLY A 61 -10.35 -37.98 -2.13
CA GLY A 61 -9.63 -38.76 -3.15
C GLY A 61 -8.40 -39.51 -2.64
N ASP A 62 -7.89 -39.15 -1.46
CA ASP A 62 -6.68 -39.72 -0.87
C ASP A 62 -6.97 -40.63 0.34
N LEU A 63 -8.25 -40.93 0.62
CA LEU A 63 -8.70 -41.69 1.79
C LEU A 63 -8.06 -43.07 1.94
N GLU A 64 -7.68 -43.73 0.85
CA GLU A 64 -6.98 -45.01 0.91
C GLU A 64 -5.66 -44.90 1.69
N THR A 65 -4.93 -43.79 1.54
CA THR A 65 -3.69 -43.53 2.29
C THR A 65 -3.96 -43.28 3.78
N PHE A 66 -5.15 -42.79 4.10
CA PHE A 66 -5.58 -42.42 5.45
C PHE A 66 -6.64 -43.37 6.03
N ILE A 67 -6.74 -44.59 5.49
CA ILE A 67 -7.81 -45.55 5.85
C ILE A 67 -7.82 -45.90 7.34
N ASP A 68 -6.68 -45.79 8.02
CA ASP A 68 -6.55 -46.01 9.46
C ASP A 68 -7.35 -45.00 10.30
N LEU A 69 -7.66 -43.83 9.75
CA LEU A 69 -8.44 -42.79 10.41
C LEU A 69 -9.95 -42.94 10.17
N VAL A 70 -10.36 -43.61 9.09
CA VAL A 70 -11.76 -43.68 8.67
C VAL A 70 -12.56 -44.60 9.60
N PRO A 71 -13.65 -44.15 10.24
CA PRO A 71 -14.49 -45.02 11.06
C PRO A 71 -15.04 -46.22 10.27
N PRO A 72 -14.98 -47.45 10.82
CA PRO A 72 -15.42 -48.66 10.09
C PRO A 72 -16.87 -48.58 9.59
N GLU A 73 -17.74 -47.91 10.33
CA GLU A 73 -19.16 -47.73 10.04
C GLU A 73 -19.43 -46.87 8.79
N TRP A 74 -18.46 -46.09 8.31
CA TRP A 74 -18.61 -45.27 7.10
C TRP A 74 -18.27 -46.03 5.81
N LEU A 75 -17.74 -47.25 5.92
CA LEU A 75 -17.35 -48.05 4.78
C LEU A 75 -18.54 -48.92 4.34
N LYS A 76 -19.03 -48.69 3.10
CA LYS A 76 -20.21 -49.38 2.53
C LYS A 76 -20.08 -50.91 2.52
N GLN A 77 -18.87 -51.39 2.29
CA GLN A 77 -18.48 -52.73 2.72
C GLN A 77 -17.89 -52.51 4.09
N ALA A 78 -18.67 -52.72 5.15
CA ALA A 78 -18.11 -52.89 6.47
C ALA A 78 -17.16 -54.09 6.31
N ARG A 79 -15.87 -53.82 6.06
CA ARG A 79 -14.87 -54.85 6.07
C ARG A 79 -14.93 -55.34 7.50
N SER A 80 -15.59 -56.47 7.71
CA SER A 80 -15.67 -57.24 8.94
C SER A 80 -14.28 -57.56 9.54
N ASP A 81 -13.23 -57.18 8.81
CA ASP A 81 -11.83 -57.51 9.00
C ASP A 81 -10.97 -56.27 9.28
N LEU A 82 -11.57 -55.06 9.44
CA LEU A 82 -10.78 -53.90 9.86
C LEU A 82 -10.33 -54.08 11.32
N PRO A 83 -9.02 -53.93 11.60
CA PRO A 83 -8.52 -54.05 12.96
C PRO A 83 -9.18 -53.04 13.91
N PRO A 84 -9.23 -53.33 15.22
CA PRO A 84 -9.63 -52.37 16.24
C PRO A 84 -8.87 -51.04 16.11
N GLN A 85 -9.46 -49.94 16.59
CA GLN A 85 -8.87 -48.59 16.48
C GLN A 85 -7.41 -48.54 16.93
N ASP A 86 -7.05 -49.18 18.04
CA ASP A 86 -5.67 -49.22 18.55
C ASP A 86 -4.68 -49.89 17.59
N ALA A 87 -5.12 -50.92 16.85
CA ALA A 87 -4.29 -51.56 15.85
C ALA A 87 -4.14 -50.69 14.60
N ARG A 88 -5.20 -49.96 14.23
CA ARG A 88 -5.17 -48.97 13.13
C ARG A 88 -4.29 -47.77 13.48
N MET A 89 -4.37 -47.24 14.70
CA MET A 89 -3.52 -46.13 15.16
C MET A 89 -2.05 -46.53 15.22
N ARG A 90 -1.75 -47.76 15.68
CA ARG A 90 -0.40 -48.31 15.58
C ARG A 90 0.09 -48.33 14.15
N ARG A 91 -0.69 -48.88 13.21
CA ARG A 91 -0.35 -48.90 11.78
C ARG A 91 -0.15 -47.50 11.21
N PHE A 92 -1.00 -46.54 11.60
CA PHE A 92 -0.88 -45.13 11.21
C PHE A 92 0.43 -44.52 11.71
N ALA A 93 0.85 -44.80 12.94
CA ALA A 93 2.13 -44.37 13.49
C ALA A 93 3.32 -44.89 12.67
N GLU A 94 3.19 -46.07 12.04
CA GLU A 94 4.28 -46.68 11.26
C GLU A 94 4.33 -46.20 9.81
N ARG A 95 3.15 -46.14 9.16
CA ARG A 95 2.99 -45.99 7.70
C ARG A 95 2.24 -44.73 7.25
N GLY A 96 1.51 -44.09 8.16
CA GLY A 96 0.79 -42.85 7.94
C GLY A 96 1.67 -41.63 8.18
N LEU A 97 1.17 -40.65 8.95
CA LEU A 97 1.98 -39.52 9.40
C LEU A 97 2.77 -39.92 10.64
N ARG A 98 4.05 -40.22 10.48
CA ARG A 98 4.90 -40.69 11.56
C ARG A 98 5.62 -39.54 12.25
N ILE A 99 5.60 -39.52 13.58
CA ILE A 99 6.35 -38.59 14.42
C ILE A 99 7.29 -39.39 15.33
N THR A 100 8.60 -39.13 15.24
CA THR A 100 9.60 -39.77 16.09
C THR A 100 10.42 -38.74 16.86
N THR A 101 10.77 -39.04 18.11
CA THR A 101 11.64 -38.17 18.94
C THR A 101 13.11 -38.33 18.56
N ASP A 102 13.98 -37.49 19.13
CA ASP A 102 15.43 -37.57 18.97
C ASP A 102 16.04 -38.85 19.54
N SER A 103 15.37 -39.51 20.48
CA SER A 103 15.77 -40.83 20.99
C SER A 103 15.44 -41.99 20.04
N GLY A 104 14.69 -41.73 18.96
CA GLY A 104 14.17 -42.74 18.04
C GLY A 104 12.84 -43.35 18.48
N GLU A 105 12.27 -42.93 19.62
CA GLU A 105 10.93 -43.34 20.04
C GLU A 105 9.90 -42.87 19.00
N ARG A 106 9.06 -43.81 18.55
CA ARG A 106 7.93 -43.55 17.65
C ARG A 106 6.68 -43.27 18.48
N LEU A 107 6.14 -42.06 18.34
CA LEU A 107 4.97 -41.65 19.10
C LEU A 107 3.72 -42.35 18.57
N GLN A 108 2.89 -42.86 19.48
CA GLN A 108 1.63 -43.53 19.16
C GLN A 108 0.50 -42.50 19.18
N PRO A 109 -0.22 -42.27 18.06
CA PRO A 109 -1.31 -41.32 18.02
C PRO A 109 -2.57 -41.83 18.71
N GLU A 110 -3.21 -40.94 19.44
CA GLU A 110 -4.59 -41.05 19.90
C GLU A 110 -5.49 -40.26 18.94
N LEU A 111 -6.50 -40.91 18.37
CA LEU A 111 -7.51 -40.23 17.54
C LEU A 111 -8.59 -39.63 18.46
N LEU A 112 -8.61 -38.30 18.53
CA LEU A 112 -9.51 -37.54 19.40
C LEU A 112 -10.85 -37.25 18.74
N LEU A 113 -10.82 -36.91 17.45
CA LEU A 113 -12.01 -36.57 16.67
C LEU A 113 -11.81 -36.99 15.23
N VAL A 114 -12.87 -37.51 14.60
CA VAL A 114 -12.92 -37.73 13.16
C VAL A 114 -14.33 -37.48 12.64
N GLU A 115 -14.46 -36.65 11.61
CA GLU A 115 -15.74 -36.30 10.99
C GLU A 115 -15.58 -35.83 9.55
N PRO A 116 -16.59 -36.03 8.68
CA PRO A 116 -16.60 -35.42 7.37
C PRO A 116 -16.78 -33.90 7.50
N ARG A 117 -15.93 -33.12 6.82
CA ARG A 117 -16.06 -31.66 6.72
C ARG A 117 -15.90 -31.19 5.28
N LEU A 118 -16.26 -29.94 5.05
CA LEU A 118 -15.77 -29.20 3.89
C LEU A 118 -14.43 -28.57 4.24
N ARG A 119 -13.49 -28.58 3.29
CA ARG A 119 -12.17 -28.01 3.47
C ARG A 119 -12.27 -26.53 3.81
N VAL A 120 -11.39 -26.07 4.70
CA VAL A 120 -11.23 -24.64 4.94
C VAL A 120 -10.67 -23.96 3.70
N ASP A 121 -11.35 -22.90 3.24
CA ASP A 121 -10.88 -22.10 2.12
C ASP A 121 -9.74 -21.18 2.58
N ARG A 122 -8.52 -21.51 2.15
CA ARG A 122 -7.32 -20.73 2.44
C ARG A 122 -7.03 -19.86 1.24
N ARG A 123 -7.30 -18.56 1.37
CA ARG A 123 -7.08 -17.56 0.30
C ARG A 123 -5.62 -17.62 -0.17
N SER A 124 -5.41 -18.10 -1.39
CA SER A 124 -4.11 -18.07 -2.07
C SER A 124 -4.24 -17.19 -3.31
N PRO A 125 -3.64 -15.98 -3.32
CA PRO A 125 -3.83 -14.99 -4.40
C PRO A 125 -3.46 -15.48 -5.79
N PHE A 126 -2.60 -16.50 -5.88
CA PHE A 126 -2.11 -17.03 -7.14
C PHE A 126 -2.63 -18.43 -7.46
N ALA A 127 -3.45 -19.05 -6.59
CA ALA A 127 -3.95 -20.40 -6.85
C ALA A 127 -4.60 -20.47 -8.24
N GLY A 128 -4.12 -21.39 -9.08
CA GLY A 128 -4.62 -21.57 -10.44
C GLY A 128 -4.07 -20.65 -11.51
N MET A 129 -3.38 -19.58 -11.13
CA MET A 129 -2.77 -18.66 -12.07
C MET A 129 -1.48 -19.25 -12.66
N VAL A 130 -1.18 -18.90 -13.91
CA VAL A 130 0.14 -19.16 -14.48
C VAL A 130 1.10 -18.10 -13.94
N LEU A 131 2.07 -18.52 -13.14
CA LEU A 131 3.05 -17.63 -12.54
C LEU A 131 3.90 -16.98 -13.64
N PRO A 132 4.01 -15.63 -13.68
CA PRO A 132 4.64 -14.93 -14.80
C PRO A 132 6.13 -15.26 -14.95
N PHE A 133 6.82 -15.57 -13.84
CA PHE A 133 8.26 -15.83 -13.85
C PHE A 133 8.62 -17.29 -14.18
N THR A 134 7.84 -18.25 -13.67
CA THR A 134 8.12 -19.68 -13.88
C THR A 134 7.34 -20.28 -15.03
N ARG A 135 6.29 -19.59 -15.51
CA ARG A 135 5.28 -20.10 -16.46
C ARG A 135 4.59 -21.38 -16.01
N GLN A 136 4.76 -21.75 -14.75
CA GLN A 136 4.07 -22.90 -14.16
C GLN A 136 2.72 -22.44 -13.60
N ARG A 137 1.72 -23.29 -13.76
CA ARG A 137 0.43 -23.07 -13.12
C ARG A 137 0.60 -23.32 -11.62
N ALA A 138 0.25 -22.34 -10.81
CA ALA A 138 0.22 -22.50 -9.37
C ALA A 138 -0.84 -23.56 -8.99
N PRO A 139 -0.62 -24.36 -7.93
CA PRO A 139 -1.58 -25.34 -7.48
C PRO A 139 -2.97 -24.73 -7.24
N GLU A 140 -4.02 -25.48 -7.56
CA GLU A 140 -5.40 -25.12 -7.24
C GLU A 140 -5.91 -26.00 -6.10
N PRO A 141 -6.85 -25.49 -5.28
CA PRO A 141 -7.61 -26.34 -4.39
C PRO A 141 -8.34 -27.44 -5.19
N PRO A 142 -8.47 -28.68 -4.67
CA PRO A 142 -9.32 -29.68 -5.32
C PRO A 142 -10.75 -29.15 -5.50
N ALA A 143 -11.35 -29.46 -6.66
CA ALA A 143 -12.71 -29.03 -6.99
C ALA A 143 -13.75 -29.61 -6.01
N ASP A 144 -13.56 -30.86 -5.61
CA ASP A 144 -14.33 -31.45 -4.51
C ASP A 144 -13.77 -30.96 -3.17
N LYS A 145 -14.62 -30.26 -2.41
CA LYS A 145 -14.24 -29.67 -1.12
C LYS A 145 -14.34 -30.64 0.04
N ARG A 146 -14.83 -31.87 -0.15
CA ARG A 146 -15.02 -32.83 0.94
C ARG A 146 -13.67 -33.35 1.46
N VAL A 147 -13.51 -33.31 2.77
CA VAL A 147 -12.34 -33.83 3.48
C VAL A 147 -12.78 -34.67 4.67
N LEU A 148 -11.95 -35.64 5.03
CA LEU A 148 -11.97 -36.26 6.35
C LEU A 148 -11.17 -35.36 7.29
N TYR A 149 -11.87 -34.76 8.24
CA TYR A 149 -11.23 -34.00 9.31
C TYR A 149 -10.86 -34.95 10.45
N ALA A 150 -9.60 -34.94 10.88
CA ALA A 150 -9.13 -35.75 12.00
C ALA A 150 -8.28 -34.91 12.96
N GLU A 151 -8.56 -35.01 14.27
CA GLU A 151 -7.70 -34.48 15.33
C GLU A 151 -6.95 -35.63 15.99
N LEU A 152 -5.62 -35.55 15.98
CA LEU A 152 -4.72 -36.55 16.52
C LEU A 152 -3.87 -35.95 17.63
N LYS A 153 -3.63 -36.72 18.69
CA LYS A 153 -2.71 -36.39 19.78
C LYS A 153 -1.58 -37.42 19.80
N TYR A 154 -0.34 -36.96 19.66
CA TYR A 154 0.87 -37.78 19.80
C TYR A 154 1.53 -37.45 21.14
N PRO A 155 1.19 -38.15 22.23
CA PRO A 155 1.81 -37.92 23.53
C PRO A 155 3.30 -38.29 23.49
N PHE A 156 4.11 -37.56 24.25
CA PHE A 156 5.49 -37.92 24.54
C PHE A 156 5.79 -37.68 26.02
N ARG A 157 6.89 -38.23 26.51
CA ARG A 157 7.35 -38.01 27.90
C ARG A 157 8.58 -37.12 27.91
N GLY A 158 8.59 -36.15 28.83
CA GLY A 158 9.65 -35.16 28.94
C GLY A 158 9.68 -34.20 27.76
N GLU A 159 10.80 -33.49 27.61
CA GLU A 159 11.00 -32.45 26.59
C GLU A 159 11.95 -32.98 25.50
N PRO A 160 11.45 -33.63 24.43
CA PRO A 160 12.30 -34.14 23.36
C PRO A 160 13.07 -32.99 22.70
N LYS A 161 14.35 -33.19 22.39
CA LYS A 161 15.17 -32.12 21.78
C LYS A 161 14.84 -31.88 20.32
N ALA A 162 14.27 -32.89 19.66
CA ALA A 162 13.80 -32.77 18.29
C ALA A 162 12.67 -33.75 17.99
N LEU A 163 11.87 -33.38 16.99
CA LEU A 163 10.82 -34.23 16.41
C LEU A 163 11.08 -34.39 14.91
N LEU A 164 10.92 -35.61 14.40
CA LEU A 164 11.01 -35.92 12.98
C LEU A 164 9.62 -36.26 12.45
N PHE A 165 9.10 -35.40 11.58
CA PHE A 165 7.83 -35.59 10.89
C PHE A 165 8.07 -36.31 9.57
N THR A 166 7.49 -37.50 9.39
CA THR A 166 7.63 -38.28 8.15
C THR A 166 6.26 -38.45 7.50
N PRO A 167 6.07 -38.04 6.22
CA PRO A 167 4.81 -38.22 5.52
C PRO A 167 4.56 -39.71 5.19
N PRO A 168 3.30 -40.11 4.94
CA PRO A 168 3.00 -41.43 4.39
C PRO A 168 3.78 -41.64 3.10
N SER A 169 4.67 -42.64 3.07
CA SER A 169 5.62 -42.83 1.97
C SER A 169 5.53 -44.23 1.35
N GLY A 170 5.85 -44.31 0.05
CA GLY A 170 5.99 -45.56 -0.70
C GLY A 170 7.28 -46.29 -0.36
N ALA A 171 7.47 -47.48 -0.96
CA ALA A 171 8.68 -48.28 -0.79
C ALA A 171 9.94 -47.60 -1.37
N ASP A 172 9.75 -46.68 -2.31
CA ASP A 172 10.77 -45.84 -2.92
C ASP A 172 11.14 -44.60 -2.07
N GLY A 173 10.52 -44.46 -0.89
CA GLY A 173 10.74 -43.33 0.03
C GLY A 173 10.06 -42.02 -0.40
N ARG A 174 9.28 -42.02 -1.48
CA ARG A 174 8.52 -40.84 -1.92
C ARG A 174 7.18 -40.73 -1.18
N PRO A 175 6.69 -39.53 -0.87
CA PRO A 175 5.34 -39.35 -0.32
C PRO A 175 4.29 -39.95 -1.25
N LYS A 176 3.33 -40.70 -0.67
CA LYS A 176 2.19 -41.25 -1.42
C LYS A 176 1.19 -40.18 -1.84
N VAL A 177 1.10 -39.11 -1.05
CA VAL A 177 0.12 -38.03 -1.20
C VAL A 177 0.80 -36.70 -0.91
N SER A 178 0.25 -35.62 -1.48
CA SER A 178 0.72 -34.26 -1.21
C SER A 178 0.10 -33.76 0.10
N ILE A 179 0.95 -33.39 1.06
CA ILE A 179 0.53 -32.77 2.33
C ILE A 179 1.15 -31.38 2.42
N GLY A 180 0.31 -30.35 2.38
CA GLY A 180 0.68 -29.03 2.85
C GLY A 180 0.68 -29.04 4.37
N PHE A 181 1.73 -28.52 5.01
CA PHE A 181 1.79 -28.50 6.46
C PHE A 181 2.32 -27.19 6.99
N ILE A 182 1.87 -26.90 8.20
CA ILE A 182 2.34 -25.81 9.04
C ILE A 182 2.62 -26.37 10.42
N VAL A 183 3.64 -25.83 11.08
CA VAL A 183 4.01 -26.25 12.43
C VAL A 183 4.09 -25.05 13.35
N TYR A 184 3.47 -25.19 14.51
CA TYR A 184 3.59 -24.28 15.64
C TYR A 184 4.33 -24.98 16.79
N HIS A 185 5.17 -24.25 17.49
CA HIS A 185 5.65 -24.64 18.81
C HIS A 185 4.95 -23.73 19.82
N LYS A 186 4.04 -24.30 20.61
CA LYS A 186 3.03 -23.56 21.38
C LYS A 186 2.22 -22.66 20.43
N THR A 187 2.24 -21.35 20.63
CA THR A 187 1.54 -20.39 19.75
C THR A 187 2.42 -19.79 18.67
N VAL A 188 3.72 -20.12 18.64
CA VAL A 188 4.66 -19.54 17.69
C VAL A 188 4.71 -20.36 16.41
N PRO A 189 4.41 -19.78 15.23
CA PRO A 189 4.63 -20.47 13.96
C PRO A 189 6.12 -20.72 13.78
N VAL A 190 6.51 -21.94 13.43
CA VAL A 190 7.90 -22.29 13.11
C VAL A 190 8.16 -22.12 11.61
N ILE A 191 7.15 -22.45 10.80
CA ILE A 191 7.17 -22.37 9.34
C ILE A 191 5.89 -21.72 8.82
N ASP A 192 5.95 -21.15 7.62
CA ASP A 192 4.73 -20.89 6.83
C ASP A 192 4.25 -22.22 6.20
N PHE A 193 3.12 -22.23 5.50
CA PHE A 193 2.71 -23.41 4.75
C PHE A 193 3.82 -23.87 3.78
N ARG A 194 4.21 -25.14 3.90
CA ARG A 194 5.20 -25.82 3.05
C ARG A 194 4.70 -27.22 2.71
N TYR A 195 5.29 -27.88 1.72
CA TYR A 195 5.01 -29.29 1.47
C TYR A 195 5.85 -30.19 2.37
N LEU A 196 5.22 -31.17 3.01
CA LEU A 196 5.92 -32.25 3.72
C LEU A 196 6.32 -33.33 2.70
N SER A 197 7.34 -33.06 1.91
CA SER A 197 7.76 -33.92 0.80
C SER A 197 8.81 -34.98 1.16
N ALA A 198 9.34 -34.93 2.38
CA ALA A 198 10.35 -35.83 2.90
C ALA A 198 10.33 -35.78 4.45
N PRO A 199 11.03 -36.69 5.15
CA PRO A 199 11.22 -36.56 6.60
C PRO A 199 11.79 -35.18 6.96
N ALA A 200 11.10 -34.46 7.84
CA ALA A 200 11.43 -33.10 8.25
C ALA A 200 11.74 -33.07 9.75
N ARG A 201 13.01 -32.83 10.09
CA ARG A 201 13.47 -32.76 11.48
C ARG A 201 13.35 -31.33 12.02
N LEU A 202 12.58 -31.18 13.09
CA LEU A 202 12.37 -29.97 13.86
C LEU A 202 13.21 -30.03 15.14
N ALA A 203 14.19 -29.15 15.29
CA ALA A 203 14.86 -28.91 16.56
C ALA A 203 13.98 -28.01 17.45
N LEU A 204 13.77 -28.41 18.70
CA LEU A 204 12.93 -27.70 19.66
C LEU A 204 13.76 -26.89 20.66
N ASP A 205 13.38 -25.63 20.86
CA ASP A 205 13.85 -24.82 21.99
C ASP A 205 12.70 -24.65 22.98
N TRP A 206 12.71 -25.45 24.05
CA TRP A 206 11.69 -25.46 25.12
C TRP A 206 11.72 -24.20 25.99
N ASN A 207 12.89 -23.56 26.11
CA ASN A 207 13.03 -22.30 26.82
C ASN A 207 12.41 -21.15 26.01
N ASP A 208 12.53 -21.21 24.69
CA ASP A 208 11.94 -20.23 23.80
C ASP A 208 11.51 -20.79 22.43
N PRO A 209 10.20 -21.06 22.24
CA PRO A 209 9.64 -21.54 20.99
C PRO A 209 9.94 -20.72 19.73
N TRP A 210 10.36 -19.44 19.85
CA TRP A 210 10.78 -18.65 18.66
C TRP A 210 11.86 -19.34 17.85
N TYR A 211 12.78 -19.97 18.57
CA TYR A 211 14.07 -20.43 18.09
C TYR A 211 14.05 -21.91 17.73
N SER A 212 12.90 -22.58 17.93
CA SER A 212 12.62 -23.84 17.26
C SER A 212 12.72 -23.66 15.76
N LYS A 213 13.39 -24.60 15.08
CA LYS A 213 13.66 -24.52 13.64
C LYS A 213 13.80 -25.89 13.01
N PHE A 214 13.44 -25.99 11.75
CA PHE A 214 13.77 -27.16 10.96
C PHE A 214 15.24 -27.13 10.52
N ASP A 215 15.84 -28.32 10.42
CA ASP A 215 17.20 -28.47 9.86
C ASP A 215 17.23 -28.09 8.37
N ASN A 216 16.12 -28.30 7.67
CA ASN A 216 15.97 -27.91 6.27
C ASN A 216 15.80 -26.38 6.15
N PRO A 217 16.73 -25.65 5.51
CA PRO A 217 16.69 -24.19 5.42
C PRO A 217 15.53 -23.62 4.59
N ASN A 218 14.82 -24.47 3.83
CA ASN A 218 13.62 -24.12 3.06
C ASN A 218 12.33 -24.18 3.92
N LEU A 219 12.38 -24.89 5.04
CA LEU A 219 11.29 -24.97 6.02
C LEU A 219 11.47 -23.90 7.08
N ARG A 220 11.07 -22.67 6.73
CA ARG A 220 11.14 -21.50 7.61
C ARG A 220 9.93 -20.60 7.42
N ARG A 221 9.54 -19.90 8.49
CA ARG A 221 8.60 -18.78 8.42
C ARG A 221 9.26 -17.57 7.78
N HIS A 222 8.46 -16.71 7.14
CA HIS A 222 8.95 -15.48 6.53
C HIS A 222 9.51 -14.51 7.58
N HIS A 223 8.71 -14.22 8.61
CA HIS A 223 9.08 -13.34 9.72
C HIS A 223 9.75 -14.14 10.85
N ARG A 224 10.96 -14.65 10.59
CA ARG A 224 11.72 -15.47 11.55
C ARG A 224 12.55 -14.66 12.54
N ASP A 225 12.97 -13.48 12.14
CA ASP A 225 13.88 -12.65 12.91
C ASP A 225 13.11 -11.97 14.05
N ALA A 226 13.62 -12.08 15.28
CA ALA A 226 13.00 -11.49 16.47
C ALA A 226 12.99 -9.96 16.43
N MET A 227 13.87 -9.37 15.63
CA MET A 227 14.04 -7.94 15.52
C MET A 227 14.45 -7.56 14.09
N MET A 228 13.89 -6.47 13.57
CA MET A 228 14.13 -5.94 12.24
C MET A 228 14.15 -4.40 12.28
N SER A 229 14.91 -3.81 11.36
CA SER A 229 15.00 -2.36 11.18
C SER A 229 14.54 -1.95 9.79
N PHE A 230 13.73 -0.91 9.68
CA PHE A 230 13.31 -0.33 8.41
C PHE A 230 13.61 1.16 8.43
N LEU A 231 14.27 1.65 7.39
CA LEU A 231 14.67 3.04 7.24
C LEU A 231 13.97 3.59 5.99
N TYR A 232 12.88 4.33 6.19
CA TYR A 232 12.22 5.03 5.10
C TYR A 232 12.87 6.41 4.93
N VAL A 233 13.31 6.71 3.72
CA VAL A 233 13.95 8.00 3.38
C VAL A 233 13.11 8.70 2.33
N GLU A 234 12.42 9.76 2.76
CA GLU A 234 11.52 10.57 1.95
C GLU A 234 11.97 12.05 1.97
N PRO A 235 11.43 12.92 1.08
CA PRO A 235 11.90 14.30 0.97
C PRO A 235 11.75 15.13 2.25
N TYR A 236 10.67 14.97 3.00
CA TYR A 236 10.38 15.82 4.17
C TYR A 236 10.47 15.04 5.49
N GLU A 237 10.89 13.78 5.41
CA GLU A 237 10.90 12.87 6.53
C GLU A 237 11.86 11.71 6.31
N VAL A 238 12.59 11.36 7.37
CA VAL A 238 13.22 10.06 7.55
C VAL A 238 12.46 9.32 8.66
N ARG A 239 12.02 8.09 8.41
CA ARG A 239 11.43 7.22 9.44
C ARG A 239 12.34 6.04 9.72
N HIS A 240 12.65 5.85 11.00
CA HIS A 240 13.25 4.62 11.49
C HIS A 240 12.16 3.80 12.19
N GLU A 241 11.81 2.67 11.60
CA GLU A 241 10.84 1.75 12.15
C GLU A 241 11.55 0.51 12.67
N ILE A 242 11.26 0.16 13.91
CA ILE A 242 11.81 -1.01 14.59
C ILE A 242 10.66 -1.96 14.83
N LEU A 243 10.82 -3.19 14.38
CA LEU A 243 9.87 -4.26 14.66
C LEU A 243 10.58 -5.30 15.50
N THR A 244 10.15 -5.46 16.76
CA THR A 244 10.83 -6.34 17.72
C THR A 244 9.84 -7.19 18.50
N ARG A 245 10.27 -8.36 18.92
CA ARG A 245 9.53 -9.20 19.86
C ARG A 245 9.63 -8.65 21.27
N VAL A 246 8.49 -8.67 21.98
CA VAL A 246 8.37 -8.10 23.33
C VAL A 246 9.26 -8.86 24.32
N LYS A 247 9.28 -10.19 24.26
CA LYS A 247 10.12 -11.01 25.15
C LYS A 247 11.61 -10.68 25.04
N ASP A 248 12.11 -10.41 23.83
CA ASP A 248 13.54 -10.12 23.65
C ASP A 248 13.93 -8.75 24.23
N LEU A 249 12.97 -7.84 24.46
CA LEU A 249 13.22 -6.57 25.16
C LEU A 249 13.56 -6.75 26.65
N GLU A 250 13.22 -7.89 27.26
CA GLU A 250 13.62 -8.24 28.65
C GLU A 250 15.14 -8.20 28.87
N GLN A 251 15.92 -8.30 27.79
CA GLN A 251 17.39 -8.23 27.85
C GLN A 251 17.90 -6.82 28.19
N TRP A 252 17.11 -5.77 27.98
CA TRP A 252 17.53 -4.38 28.17
C TRP A 252 16.60 -3.58 29.08
N MET A 253 15.35 -4.00 29.25
CA MET A 253 14.38 -3.33 30.11
C MET A 253 13.54 -4.34 30.89
N ASP A 254 13.13 -3.97 32.10
CA ASP A 254 12.11 -4.72 32.82
C ASP A 254 10.75 -4.50 32.16
N LEU A 255 10.05 -5.55 31.73
CA LEU A 255 8.72 -5.40 31.16
C LEU A 255 7.66 -5.03 32.20
N GLY A 256 7.88 -5.34 33.49
CA GLY A 256 6.93 -5.06 34.57
C GLY A 256 5.60 -5.80 34.43
N LEU A 257 5.62 -6.99 33.83
CA LEU A 257 4.42 -7.83 33.65
C LEU A 257 4.13 -8.64 34.91
N ARG A 258 2.85 -8.84 35.25
CA ARG A 258 2.46 -9.69 36.39
C ARG A 258 2.80 -11.17 36.20
N GLY A 259 2.86 -11.62 34.94
CA GLY A 259 3.11 -13.01 34.58
C GLY A 259 4.17 -13.16 33.50
N LYS A 260 4.63 -14.41 33.31
CA LYS A 260 5.67 -14.76 32.31
C LYS A 260 5.12 -15.30 31.00
N ARG A 261 3.79 -15.50 30.91
CA ARG A 261 3.14 -16.10 29.74
C ARG A 261 2.34 -15.09 28.94
N TYR A 262 1.61 -14.21 29.60
CA TYR A 262 0.68 -13.29 28.96
C TYR A 262 0.96 -11.85 29.33
N ILE A 263 0.69 -10.95 28.38
CA ILE A 263 0.48 -9.52 28.60
C ILE A 263 -1.03 -9.34 28.73
N GLU A 264 -1.47 -8.87 29.88
CA GLU A 264 -2.88 -8.63 30.15
C GLU A 264 -3.35 -7.33 29.49
N PRO A 265 -4.64 -7.19 29.14
CA PRO A 265 -5.14 -6.02 28.41
C PRO A 265 -4.84 -4.67 29.07
N ASP A 266 -4.84 -4.61 30.40
CA ASP A 266 -4.52 -3.43 31.20
C ASP A 266 -3.02 -3.09 31.23
N GLU A 267 -2.16 -4.05 30.92
CA GLU A 267 -0.70 -3.87 30.86
C GLU A 267 -0.22 -3.38 29.49
N LEU A 268 -1.04 -3.52 28.44
CA LEU A 268 -0.67 -3.19 27.06
C LEU A 268 -0.28 -1.72 26.90
N GLU A 269 -1.15 -0.78 27.27
CA GLU A 269 -0.89 0.65 27.03
C GLU A 269 0.33 1.18 27.81
N PRO A 270 0.48 0.91 29.13
CA PRO A 270 1.66 1.34 29.88
C PRO A 270 2.96 0.73 29.34
N LEU A 271 2.95 -0.56 28.98
CA LEU A 271 4.12 -1.21 28.41
C LEU A 271 4.47 -0.65 27.03
N LYS A 272 3.47 -0.42 26.18
CA LYS A 272 3.61 0.20 24.86
C LYS A 272 4.29 1.56 24.93
N GLN A 273 3.89 2.41 25.88
CA GLN A 273 4.52 3.72 26.10
C GLN A 273 5.99 3.58 26.52
N ARG A 274 6.29 2.74 27.51
CA ARG A 274 7.65 2.51 28.01
C ARG A 274 8.59 1.95 26.94
N ILE A 275 8.10 1.05 26.09
CA ILE A 275 8.85 0.52 24.94
C ILE A 275 9.15 1.62 23.94
N GLY A 276 8.17 2.46 23.62
CA GLY A 276 8.34 3.60 22.72
C GLY A 276 9.40 4.58 23.23
N GLU A 277 9.33 4.96 24.51
CA GLU A 277 10.32 5.82 25.17
C GLU A 277 11.72 5.19 25.21
N PHE A 278 11.81 3.88 25.51
CA PHE A 278 13.07 3.15 25.49
C PHE A 278 13.71 3.16 24.09
N LEU A 279 12.95 2.82 23.04
CA LEU A 279 13.48 2.76 21.68
C LEU A 279 13.76 4.14 21.08
N LEU A 280 13.05 5.19 21.51
CA LEU A 280 13.32 6.57 21.12
C LEU A 280 14.74 7.04 21.50
N ALA A 281 15.28 6.51 22.59
CA ALA A 281 16.62 6.82 23.09
C ALA A 281 17.72 5.87 22.55
N ARG A 282 17.35 4.91 21.67
CA ARG A 282 18.24 3.88 21.14
C ARG A 282 18.44 4.04 19.64
N ASN A 283 19.42 3.31 19.10
CA ASN A 283 19.75 3.27 17.69
C ASN A 283 19.83 4.67 17.02
N PRO A 284 20.73 5.56 17.47
CA PRO A 284 20.71 6.96 17.04
C PRO A 284 20.82 7.09 15.51
N VAL A 285 19.93 7.93 14.97
CA VAL A 285 19.88 8.23 13.53
C VAL A 285 20.55 9.56 13.25
N ARG A 286 21.39 9.58 12.23
CA ARG A 286 22.03 10.80 11.71
C ARG A 286 21.57 11.02 10.29
N VAL A 287 21.12 12.24 10.01
CA VAL A 287 20.72 12.68 8.67
C VAL A 287 21.73 13.72 8.20
N ASP A 288 22.42 13.42 7.09
CA ASP A 288 23.54 14.21 6.58
C ASP A 288 24.60 14.51 7.66
N GLY A 289 24.87 13.53 8.52
CA GLY A 289 25.81 13.61 9.64
C GLY A 289 25.29 14.37 10.87
N ARG A 290 24.09 14.96 10.83
CA ARG A 290 23.48 15.72 11.93
C ARG A 290 22.53 14.85 12.76
N ASN A 291 22.51 15.08 14.08
CA ASN A 291 21.54 14.46 14.98
C ASN A 291 20.28 15.32 14.99
N LEU A 292 19.24 14.89 14.28
CA LEU A 292 17.93 15.54 14.32
C LEU A 292 17.16 15.09 15.56
N LYS A 293 16.21 15.91 16.03
CA LYS A 293 15.37 15.57 17.17
C LYS A 293 14.44 14.40 16.77
N PRO A 294 14.51 13.23 17.42
CA PRO A 294 13.61 12.14 17.14
C PRO A 294 12.20 12.46 17.66
N ILE A 295 11.18 12.08 16.89
CA ILE A 295 9.78 12.18 17.26
C ILE A 295 9.22 10.78 17.34
N LEU A 296 8.76 10.36 18.51
CA LEU A 296 8.02 9.11 18.66
C LEU A 296 6.67 9.29 17.99
N ASP A 297 6.52 8.73 16.79
CA ASP A 297 5.29 8.84 16.00
C ASP A 297 4.25 7.83 16.50
N ARG A 298 4.65 6.55 16.63
CA ARG A 298 3.76 5.52 17.18
C ARG A 298 4.49 4.32 17.78
N THR A 299 3.77 3.59 18.61
CA THR A 299 4.14 2.27 19.10
C THR A 299 2.90 1.40 19.11
N ASN A 300 2.98 0.22 18.52
CA ASN A 300 1.83 -0.63 18.29
C ASN A 300 2.18 -2.11 18.44
N TYR A 301 1.29 -2.89 19.08
CA TYR A 301 1.39 -4.34 19.05
C TYR A 301 0.97 -4.87 17.69
N VAL A 302 1.71 -5.88 17.23
CA VAL A 302 1.41 -6.56 15.98
C VAL A 302 1.43 -8.07 16.16
N GLN A 303 0.59 -8.73 15.39
CA GLN A 303 0.58 -10.17 15.24
C GLN A 303 1.19 -10.53 13.91
N VAL A 304 2.24 -11.33 13.96
CA VAL A 304 2.81 -11.98 12.79
C VAL A 304 2.03 -13.27 12.55
N GLY A 305 1.37 -13.35 11.40
CA GLY A 305 0.60 -14.53 11.01
C GLY A 305 0.94 -15.00 9.60
N LEU A 306 0.18 -16.01 9.16
CA LEU A 306 0.31 -16.64 7.85
C LEU A 306 0.04 -15.76 6.63
N PHE A 307 -0.45 -14.54 6.87
CA PHE A 307 -0.78 -13.58 5.83
C PHE A 307 -0.06 -12.25 6.05
N GLY A 308 1.06 -12.28 6.76
CA GLY A 308 1.87 -11.11 7.10
C GLY A 308 1.58 -10.53 8.48
N ILE A 309 1.93 -9.26 8.63
CA ILE A 309 1.85 -8.51 9.89
C ILE A 309 0.47 -7.86 10.00
N ARG A 310 -0.24 -8.10 11.10
CA ARG A 310 -1.52 -7.46 11.41
C ARG A 310 -1.40 -6.62 12.67
N LEU A 311 -2.00 -5.44 12.64
CA LEU A 311 -2.08 -4.59 13.80
C LEU A 311 -3.06 -5.15 14.83
N VAL A 312 -2.71 -5.07 16.11
CA VAL A 312 -3.65 -5.33 17.22
C VAL A 312 -4.39 -4.02 17.53
N GLU A 313 -5.58 -3.84 16.94
CA GLU A 313 -6.38 -2.62 17.09
C GLU A 313 -7.15 -2.56 18.42
N ARG A 314 -7.51 -3.71 18.98
CA ARG A 314 -8.29 -3.81 20.22
C ARG A 314 -7.45 -4.41 21.34
N PRO A 315 -7.48 -3.85 22.56
CA PRO A 315 -6.84 -4.46 23.71
C PRO A 315 -7.36 -5.89 23.91
N GLN A 316 -6.45 -6.85 23.84
CA GLN A 316 -6.73 -8.25 24.05
C GLN A 316 -5.52 -8.91 24.69
N ARG A 317 -5.72 -9.98 25.46
CA ARG A 317 -4.63 -10.72 26.08
C ARG A 317 -3.68 -11.24 24.98
N LEU A 318 -2.38 -10.98 25.13
CA LEU A 318 -1.35 -11.43 24.17
C LEU A 318 -0.39 -12.41 24.84
N GLU A 319 0.01 -13.47 24.14
CA GLU A 319 1.08 -14.34 24.63
C GLU A 319 2.45 -13.71 24.35
N ILE A 320 3.27 -13.57 25.39
CA ILE A 320 4.57 -12.88 25.35
C ILE A 320 5.51 -13.54 24.32
N THR A 321 5.42 -14.86 24.16
CA THR A 321 6.24 -15.64 23.22
C THR A 321 5.96 -15.27 21.75
N GLY A 322 4.78 -14.79 21.39
CA GLY A 322 4.47 -14.40 20.01
C GLY A 322 4.33 -12.89 19.83
N ALA A 323 4.21 -12.14 20.92
CA ALA A 323 3.91 -10.72 20.89
C ALA A 323 5.06 -9.92 20.29
N MET A 324 4.74 -9.15 19.26
CA MET A 324 5.66 -8.21 18.64
C MET A 324 5.14 -6.80 18.78
N VAL A 325 6.07 -5.85 18.81
CA VAL A 325 5.80 -4.43 18.90
C VAL A 325 6.57 -3.73 17.79
N GLY A 326 5.85 -2.90 17.05
CA GLY A 326 6.42 -2.00 16.06
C GLY A 326 6.48 -0.59 16.62
N VAL A 327 7.65 0.03 16.52
CA VAL A 327 7.89 1.44 16.90
C VAL A 327 8.28 2.21 15.66
N ILE A 328 7.72 3.41 15.49
CA ILE A 328 8.06 4.33 14.39
C ILE A 328 8.58 5.61 15.00
N ILE A 329 9.81 5.96 14.61
CA ILE A 329 10.49 7.18 15.01
C ILE A 329 10.69 8.02 13.76
N THR A 330 10.21 9.25 13.80
CA THR A 330 10.23 10.20 12.69
C THR A 330 11.27 11.29 12.95
N TYR A 331 11.99 11.65 11.88
CA TYR A 331 12.94 12.77 11.82
C TYR A 331 12.52 13.68 10.67
N LEU A 332 12.16 14.92 10.98
CA LEU A 332 11.72 15.88 9.96
C LEU A 332 12.91 16.44 9.19
N THR A 333 12.80 16.51 7.86
CA THR A 333 13.83 17.05 6.97
C THR A 333 13.25 18.13 6.06
N ASP A 334 14.07 19.07 5.61
CA ASP A 334 13.63 20.12 4.68
C ASP A 334 13.61 19.63 3.22
N ALA A 335 14.46 18.64 2.91
CA ALA A 335 14.61 18.04 1.60
C ALA A 335 15.15 16.62 1.71
N LEU A 336 15.10 15.88 0.60
CA LEU A 336 15.60 14.51 0.54
C LEU A 336 17.10 14.51 0.91
N PRO A 337 17.51 13.78 1.96
CA PRO A 337 18.89 13.82 2.44
C PRO A 337 19.86 13.18 1.43
N LYS A 338 21.15 13.46 1.60
CA LYS A 338 22.23 12.82 0.83
C LYS A 338 22.65 11.49 1.46
N GLU A 339 22.65 11.44 2.78
CA GLU A 339 23.02 10.25 3.55
C GLU A 339 22.20 10.15 4.83
N VAL A 340 21.84 8.92 5.20
CA VAL A 340 21.23 8.61 6.48
C VAL A 340 21.94 7.41 7.09
N THR A 341 22.31 7.50 8.36
CA THR A 341 22.92 6.38 9.10
C THR A 341 22.14 6.08 10.36
N VAL A 342 21.97 4.79 10.66
CA VAL A 342 21.46 4.28 11.93
C VAL A 342 22.59 3.51 12.60
N ASP A 343 23.05 3.98 13.77
CA ASP A 343 24.03 3.25 14.57
C ASP A 343 23.28 2.24 15.47
N TRP A 344 23.23 0.97 15.10
CA TRP A 344 22.44 -0.04 15.82
C TRP A 344 23.16 -0.54 17.09
N ASP A 345 22.47 -0.59 18.23
CA ASP A 345 23.07 -0.98 19.52
C ASP A 345 22.37 -2.14 20.24
N LEU A 346 21.29 -2.69 19.67
CA LEU A 346 20.49 -3.76 20.29
C LEU A 346 20.91 -5.14 19.78
N PHE A 347 21.99 -5.68 20.34
CA PHE A 347 22.46 -7.05 20.11
C PHE A 347 22.34 -7.90 21.38
N THR A 348 22.05 -9.19 21.21
CA THR A 348 22.03 -10.18 22.28
C THR A 348 22.79 -11.43 21.83
N PRO A 349 23.18 -12.36 22.72
CA PRO A 349 23.80 -13.62 22.30
C PRO A 349 22.97 -14.41 21.27
N ARG A 350 21.64 -14.24 21.28
CA ARG A 350 20.73 -14.87 20.30
C ARG A 350 20.47 -14.00 19.06
N ILE A 351 20.65 -12.68 19.17
CA ILE A 351 20.44 -11.70 18.09
C ILE A 351 21.79 -11.08 17.73
N GLN A 352 22.52 -11.79 16.86
CA GLN A 352 23.84 -11.39 16.34
C GLN A 352 23.75 -10.80 14.92
N ARG A 353 22.56 -10.82 14.33
CA ARG A 353 22.28 -10.29 13.00
C ARG A 353 20.87 -9.73 12.98
N VAL A 354 20.73 -8.47 12.60
CA VAL A 354 19.44 -7.80 12.47
C VAL A 354 19.23 -7.45 11.00
N PRO A 355 18.21 -8.02 10.33
CA PRO A 355 17.83 -7.57 8.99
C PRO A 355 17.45 -6.09 9.02
N ALA A 356 17.97 -5.36 8.06
CA ALA A 356 17.71 -3.94 7.89
C ALA A 356 17.28 -3.65 6.45
N PHE A 357 16.35 -2.72 6.26
CA PHE A 357 15.87 -2.35 4.93
C PHE A 357 15.92 -0.84 4.79
N SER A 358 16.53 -0.35 3.73
CA SER A 358 16.41 1.06 3.34
C SER A 358 15.35 1.19 2.26
N ILE A 359 14.40 2.10 2.41
CA ILE A 359 13.24 2.26 1.52
C ILE A 359 13.19 3.71 1.08
N ASP A 360 13.48 3.96 -0.19
CA ASP A 360 13.44 5.28 -0.79
C ASP A 360 12.46 5.30 -1.99
N PRO A 361 12.33 6.41 -2.73
CA PRO A 361 11.48 6.47 -3.91
C PRO A 361 11.79 5.41 -5.00
N ALA A 362 13.01 4.90 -5.10
CA ALA A 362 13.39 3.84 -6.03
C ALA A 362 13.02 2.44 -5.54
N GLY A 363 12.95 2.22 -4.23
CA GLY A 363 12.40 1.00 -3.63
C GLY A 363 13.18 0.48 -2.43
N PRO A 364 12.86 -0.74 -1.97
CA PRO A 364 13.53 -1.36 -0.83
C PRO A 364 14.91 -1.92 -1.22
N LEU A 365 15.90 -1.65 -0.38
CA LEU A 365 17.26 -2.19 -0.43
C LEU A 365 17.49 -2.99 0.87
N PRO A 366 17.46 -4.33 0.81
CA PRO A 366 17.70 -5.17 1.97
C PRO A 366 19.20 -5.23 2.31
N THR A 367 19.49 -5.21 3.61
CA THR A 367 20.82 -5.39 4.19
C THR A 367 20.67 -6.03 5.58
N PHE A 368 21.74 -6.06 6.36
CA PHE A 368 21.72 -6.47 7.76
C PHE A 368 22.84 -5.77 8.52
N VAL A 369 22.65 -5.62 9.84
CA VAL A 369 23.68 -5.16 10.76
C VAL A 369 24.10 -6.28 11.70
N THR A 370 25.36 -6.23 12.15
CA THR A 370 25.99 -7.20 13.06
C THR A 370 26.78 -6.44 14.13
N PRO A 371 27.23 -7.08 15.22
CA PRO A 371 28.08 -6.41 16.20
C PRO A 371 29.37 -5.82 15.61
N ASP A 372 29.96 -6.50 14.60
CA ASP A 372 31.19 -6.06 13.93
C ASP A 372 30.93 -4.94 12.89
N ASP A 373 29.71 -4.88 12.35
CA ASP A 373 29.25 -3.85 11.41
C ASP A 373 27.83 -3.40 11.78
N SER A 374 27.76 -2.54 12.79
CA SER A 374 26.50 -2.13 13.42
C SER A 374 25.86 -0.91 12.76
N ARG A 375 26.53 -0.29 11.78
CA ARG A 375 26.06 0.94 11.15
C ARG A 375 25.30 0.63 9.87
N HIS A 376 23.98 0.78 9.90
CA HIS A 376 23.17 0.76 8.69
C HIS A 376 23.27 2.12 7.99
N ARG A 377 23.75 2.14 6.74
CA ARG A 377 23.92 3.36 5.94
C ARG A 377 23.06 3.31 4.68
N TRP A 378 22.31 4.39 4.43
CA TRP A 378 21.68 4.70 3.15
C TRP A 378 22.35 5.90 2.51
N GLN A 379 22.55 5.86 1.19
CA GLN A 379 23.09 6.96 0.39
C GLN A 379 22.16 7.26 -0.78
N ASN A 380 21.99 8.54 -1.06
CA ASN A 380 21.13 9.00 -2.13
C ASN A 380 21.82 8.84 -3.50
N PHE A 381 21.33 7.90 -4.30
CA PHE A 381 21.76 7.70 -5.69
C PHE A 381 20.76 8.24 -6.73
N LEU A 382 19.70 8.94 -6.30
CA LEU A 382 18.66 9.45 -7.19
C LEU A 382 19.16 10.69 -7.96
N LYS A 383 19.41 10.54 -9.26
CA LYS A 383 19.91 11.63 -10.11
C LYS A 383 18.82 12.56 -10.65
N ASN A 384 17.66 12.01 -10.97
CA ASN A 384 16.56 12.72 -11.66
C ASN A 384 15.29 12.79 -10.81
N TYR A 385 15.41 12.72 -9.49
CA TYR A 385 14.25 12.76 -8.59
C TYR A 385 13.85 14.21 -8.33
N THR A 386 12.60 14.56 -8.69
CA THR A 386 11.99 15.83 -8.31
C THR A 386 11.00 15.56 -7.19
N PRO A 387 11.18 16.13 -5.99
CA PRO A 387 10.24 15.93 -4.90
C PRO A 387 8.85 16.45 -5.31
N PRO A 388 7.77 15.72 -4.96
CA PRO A 388 6.43 16.24 -5.18
C PRO A 388 6.26 17.54 -4.39
N THR A 389 5.83 18.60 -5.06
CA THR A 389 5.49 19.88 -4.46
C THR A 389 4.13 20.36 -4.97
N VAL A 390 3.58 21.35 -4.28
CA VAL A 390 2.33 22.03 -4.66
C VAL A 390 2.68 23.18 -5.60
N VAL A 391 2.00 23.25 -6.74
CA VAL A 391 2.24 24.29 -7.78
C VAL A 391 0.93 25.02 -8.05
N ALA A 392 0.95 26.36 -7.98
CA ALA A 392 -0.23 27.17 -8.27
C ALA A 392 -0.75 26.90 -9.69
N THR A 393 -2.07 26.74 -9.81
CA THR A 393 -2.73 26.55 -11.10
C THR A 393 -3.11 27.92 -11.64
N ALA A 394 -2.28 28.49 -12.49
CA ALA A 394 -2.57 29.78 -13.11
C ALA A 394 -3.86 29.70 -13.94
N VAL A 395 -4.65 30.77 -13.93
CA VAL A 395 -5.77 30.92 -14.87
C VAL A 395 -5.16 31.15 -16.26
N GLU A 396 -5.29 30.17 -17.16
CA GLU A 396 -4.81 30.32 -18.55
C GLU A 396 -5.42 31.58 -19.17
N GLY A 397 -4.56 32.52 -19.56
CA GLY A 397 -4.97 33.78 -20.16
C GLY A 397 -5.71 34.72 -19.20
N SER A 398 -5.19 34.93 -17.98
CA SER A 398 -5.60 35.97 -17.01
C SER A 398 -6.31 37.14 -17.71
N LEU A 399 -7.65 37.09 -17.73
CA LEU A 399 -8.58 37.93 -18.49
C LEU A 399 -7.92 38.78 -19.60
N PRO A 400 -7.95 38.39 -20.90
CA PRO A 400 -7.27 39.16 -21.94
C PRO A 400 -7.67 40.64 -21.86
N MET A 401 -6.72 41.49 -21.42
CA MET A 401 -6.94 42.93 -21.29
C MET A 401 -7.32 43.48 -22.67
N PHE A 402 -8.43 44.18 -22.76
CA PHE A 402 -8.79 44.88 -23.99
C PHE A 402 -7.93 46.14 -24.07
N THR A 403 -7.18 46.33 -25.15
CA THR A 403 -6.41 47.56 -25.38
C THR A 403 -7.28 48.57 -26.13
N LEU A 404 -7.59 49.68 -25.45
CA LEU A 404 -8.28 50.82 -26.06
C LEU A 404 -7.25 51.86 -26.50
N PRO A 405 -7.16 52.18 -27.81
CA PRO A 405 -6.33 53.27 -28.29
C PRO A 405 -7.07 54.60 -28.04
N LEU A 406 -7.17 55.02 -26.78
CA LEU A 406 -7.97 56.17 -26.35
C LEU A 406 -7.56 57.45 -27.11
N ALA A 407 -6.26 57.64 -27.36
CA ALA A 407 -5.74 58.76 -28.12
C ALA A 407 -6.21 58.74 -29.59
N SER A 408 -6.22 57.58 -30.25
CA SER A 408 -6.78 57.44 -31.60
C SER A 408 -8.28 57.68 -31.62
N LEU A 409 -9.02 57.26 -30.58
CA LEU A 409 -10.45 57.54 -30.44
C LEU A 409 -10.74 59.04 -30.32
N VAL A 410 -9.94 59.77 -29.52
CA VAL A 410 -10.03 61.23 -29.40
C VAL A 410 -9.70 61.92 -30.73
N CYS A 411 -8.70 61.45 -31.47
CA CYS A 411 -8.39 61.97 -32.81
C CYS A 411 -9.54 61.74 -33.80
N VAL A 412 -10.20 60.57 -33.75
CA VAL A 412 -11.37 60.26 -34.60
C VAL A 412 -12.57 61.14 -34.23
N LEU A 413 -12.85 61.35 -32.94
CA LEU A 413 -13.93 62.25 -32.51
C LEU A 413 -13.65 63.70 -32.91
N ALA A 414 -12.40 64.16 -32.78
CA ALA A 414 -11.98 65.47 -33.28
C ALA A 414 -12.12 65.58 -34.80
N LEU A 415 -11.82 64.50 -35.54
CA LEU A 415 -12.00 64.43 -36.99
C LEU A 415 -13.49 64.53 -37.38
N ILE A 416 -14.39 63.86 -36.65
CA ILE A 416 -15.84 63.94 -36.88
C ILE A 416 -16.35 65.37 -36.62
N ALA A 417 -15.92 65.99 -35.51
CA ALA A 417 -16.29 67.37 -35.20
C ALA A 417 -15.76 68.37 -36.25
N LEU A 418 -14.51 68.17 -36.70
CA LEU A 418 -13.87 69.03 -37.67
C LEU A 418 -14.47 68.87 -39.07
N THR A 419 -14.78 67.65 -39.51
CA THR A 419 -15.48 67.38 -40.77
C THR A 419 -16.92 67.91 -40.77
N TRP A 420 -17.61 67.86 -39.63
CA TRP A 420 -18.90 68.52 -39.49
C TRP A 420 -18.80 70.05 -39.56
N ALA A 421 -17.77 70.63 -38.94
CA ALA A 421 -17.48 72.06 -39.03
C ALA A 421 -17.05 72.50 -40.44
N THR A 422 -16.35 71.64 -41.20
CA THR A 422 -15.98 71.90 -42.61
C THR A 422 -17.19 71.86 -43.53
N LEU A 423 -18.08 70.88 -43.37
CA LEU A 423 -19.34 70.77 -44.11
C LEU A 423 -20.21 72.01 -43.88
N ARG A 424 -20.28 72.53 -42.65
CA ARG A 424 -20.97 73.79 -42.32
C ARG A 424 -20.31 75.02 -42.95
N ARG A 425 -18.98 75.05 -43.06
CA ARG A 425 -18.22 76.17 -43.66
C ARG A 425 -18.27 76.18 -45.19
N ALA A 426 -18.22 75.00 -45.82
CA ALA A 426 -18.33 74.82 -47.26
C ALA A 426 -19.69 75.29 -47.79
N ARG A 427 -20.77 75.04 -47.03
CA ARG A 427 -22.11 75.59 -47.30
C ARG A 427 -22.19 77.12 -47.27
N ARG A 428 -21.19 77.81 -46.70
CA ARG A 428 -21.09 79.28 -46.63
C ARG A 428 -20.01 79.86 -47.57
N ALA A 429 -19.55 79.10 -48.57
CA ALA A 429 -18.56 79.48 -49.58
C ALA A 429 -17.22 80.03 -49.02
N ARG A 430 -16.83 79.62 -47.80
CA ARG A 430 -15.56 80.01 -47.18
C ARG A 430 -14.44 79.02 -47.57
N PRO A 431 -13.17 79.46 -47.67
CA PRO A 431 -12.06 78.59 -48.03
C PRO A 431 -11.84 77.51 -46.96
N VAL A 432 -11.78 76.24 -47.39
CA VAL A 432 -11.74 75.05 -46.51
C VAL A 432 -10.33 74.46 -46.38
N ARG A 433 -9.32 75.06 -47.03
CA ARG A 433 -7.95 74.51 -47.14
C ARG A 433 -7.28 74.20 -45.79
N VAL A 434 -7.40 75.11 -44.82
CA VAL A 434 -6.83 74.92 -43.47
C VAL A 434 -7.48 73.75 -42.75
N GLN A 435 -8.79 73.54 -42.94
CA GLN A 435 -9.50 72.45 -42.29
C GLN A 435 -9.22 71.10 -42.97
N ALA A 436 -8.98 71.08 -44.28
CA ALA A 436 -8.54 69.88 -44.99
C ALA A 436 -7.16 69.40 -44.51
N ILE A 437 -6.22 70.34 -44.30
CA ILE A 437 -4.90 70.05 -43.72
C ILE A 437 -5.06 69.51 -42.29
N ALA A 438 -5.89 70.15 -41.46
CA ALA A 438 -6.13 69.69 -40.10
C ALA A 438 -6.81 68.30 -40.02
N CYS A 439 -7.72 67.97 -40.94
CA CYS A 439 -8.26 66.62 -41.06
C CYS A 439 -7.17 65.59 -41.41
N LEU A 440 -6.29 65.90 -42.37
CA LEU A 440 -5.19 65.03 -42.75
C LEU A 440 -4.24 64.78 -41.58
N VAL A 441 -3.89 65.82 -40.83
CA VAL A 441 -3.05 65.72 -39.62
C VAL A 441 -3.71 64.82 -38.55
N LEU A 442 -5.02 64.94 -38.33
CA LEU A 442 -5.74 64.10 -37.37
C LEU A 442 -5.80 62.63 -37.80
N VAL A 443 -5.93 62.34 -39.09
CA VAL A 443 -5.89 60.97 -39.62
C VAL A 443 -4.49 60.37 -39.42
N VAL A 444 -3.44 61.11 -39.79
CA VAL A 444 -2.05 60.67 -39.59
C VAL A 444 -1.75 60.46 -38.11
N ALA A 445 -2.20 61.37 -37.24
CA ALA A 445 -2.04 61.24 -35.79
C ALA A 445 -2.78 60.04 -35.21
N ALA A 446 -4.02 59.76 -35.65
CA ALA A 446 -4.80 58.61 -35.18
C ALA A 446 -4.11 57.28 -35.52
N VAL A 447 -3.52 57.17 -36.71
CA VAL A 447 -2.77 55.99 -37.16
C VAL A 447 -1.42 55.88 -36.43
N ALA A 448 -0.68 56.99 -36.30
CA ALA A 448 0.62 56.99 -35.64
C ALA A 448 0.54 56.70 -34.13
N LEU A 449 -0.54 57.13 -33.46
CA LEU A 449 -0.76 56.92 -32.03
C LEU A 449 -1.37 55.54 -31.71
N TYR A 450 -1.89 54.82 -32.69
CA TYR A 450 -2.54 53.52 -32.50
C TYR A 450 -1.65 52.47 -31.81
N PRO A 451 -0.36 52.28 -32.16
CA PRO A 451 0.50 51.31 -31.48
C PRO A 451 1.13 51.84 -30.18
N VAL A 452 1.13 53.16 -29.94
CA VAL A 452 1.92 53.79 -28.86
C VAL A 452 1.07 54.16 -27.65
N ALA A 453 -0.19 54.56 -27.85
CA ALA A 453 -1.05 55.10 -26.80
C ALA A 453 -2.24 54.17 -26.50
N GLN A 454 -1.93 52.90 -26.20
CA GLN A 454 -2.91 51.89 -25.82
C GLN A 454 -3.05 51.85 -24.29
N ILE A 455 -4.29 51.89 -23.80
CA ILE A 455 -4.59 51.70 -22.37
C ILE A 455 -5.25 50.33 -22.23
N SER A 456 -4.70 49.50 -21.34
CA SER A 456 -5.24 48.18 -21.02
C SER A 456 -6.39 48.31 -20.03
N ILE A 457 -7.57 47.81 -20.39
CA ILE A 457 -8.74 47.71 -19.50
C ILE A 457 -9.06 46.24 -19.28
N ALA A 458 -9.34 45.84 -18.04
CA ALA A 458 -9.78 44.49 -17.71
C ALA A 458 -11.11 44.18 -18.42
N ARG A 459 -11.23 43.00 -19.04
CA ARG A 459 -12.52 42.56 -19.60
C ARG A 459 -13.56 42.45 -18.49
N PRO A 460 -14.83 42.83 -18.74
CA PRO A 460 -15.91 42.51 -17.83
C PRO A 460 -15.92 41.00 -17.63
N ALA A 461 -15.87 40.54 -16.38
CA ALA A 461 -15.78 39.11 -16.06
C ALA A 461 -16.95 38.29 -16.68
N LEU A 462 -18.09 38.93 -16.97
CA LEU A 462 -19.23 38.39 -17.74
C LEU A 462 -18.87 37.86 -19.15
N THR A 463 -17.72 38.25 -19.70
CA THR A 463 -17.24 37.87 -21.04
C THR A 463 -16.12 36.82 -21.03
N ALA A 464 -15.80 36.25 -19.85
CA ALA A 464 -14.89 35.13 -19.75
C ALA A 464 -15.47 33.91 -20.49
N PRO A 465 -14.67 33.19 -21.31
CA PRO A 465 -15.14 31.97 -21.97
C PRO A 465 -15.53 30.90 -20.94
N PRO A 466 -16.47 30.00 -21.28
CA PRO A 466 -16.77 28.86 -20.43
C PRO A 466 -15.52 27.97 -20.27
N LEU A 467 -15.40 27.31 -19.13
CA LEU A 467 -14.33 26.35 -18.88
C LEU A 467 -14.70 25.07 -19.64
N GLU A 468 -14.04 24.79 -20.76
CA GLU A 468 -14.28 23.56 -21.53
C GLU A 468 -13.92 22.32 -20.70
N ASP A 469 -14.60 21.19 -20.93
CA ASP A 469 -14.44 19.95 -20.14
C ASP A 469 -12.97 19.50 -20.02
N ALA A 470 -12.20 19.57 -21.11
CA ALA A 470 -10.77 19.22 -21.09
C ALA A 470 -9.92 20.19 -20.25
N GLN A 471 -10.33 21.45 -20.14
CA GLN A 471 -9.69 22.43 -19.27
C GLN A 471 -10.15 22.23 -17.81
N ALA A 472 -11.43 21.96 -17.59
CA ALA A 472 -11.99 21.62 -16.28
C ALA A 472 -11.31 20.39 -15.68
N GLN A 473 -11.11 19.33 -16.47
CA GLN A 473 -10.40 18.12 -16.05
C GLN A 473 -8.96 18.42 -15.61
N ARG A 474 -8.22 19.26 -16.36
CA ARG A 474 -6.83 19.64 -16.03
C ARG A 474 -6.76 20.50 -14.77
N VAL A 475 -7.66 21.49 -14.63
CA VAL A 475 -7.75 22.34 -13.44
C VAL A 475 -8.07 21.49 -12.22
N LEU A 476 -9.13 20.68 -12.29
CA LEU A 476 -9.55 19.79 -11.20
C LEU A 476 -8.43 18.81 -10.80
N ALA A 477 -7.79 18.16 -11.78
CA ALA A 477 -6.67 17.25 -11.52
C ALA A 477 -5.50 17.95 -10.80
N SER A 478 -5.17 19.18 -11.22
CA SER A 478 -4.09 19.95 -10.61
C SER A 478 -4.42 20.34 -9.17
N LEU A 479 -5.62 20.87 -8.94
CA LEU A 479 -6.07 21.30 -7.62
C LEU A 479 -6.18 20.12 -6.65
N LEU A 480 -6.83 19.02 -7.03
CA LEU A 480 -6.93 17.82 -6.19
C LEU A 480 -5.55 17.25 -5.87
N ARG A 481 -4.66 17.14 -6.86
CA ARG A 481 -3.29 16.68 -6.63
C ARG A 481 -2.54 17.57 -5.64
N ASN A 482 -2.74 18.88 -5.70
CA ASN A 482 -2.16 19.83 -4.76
C ASN A 482 -2.71 19.65 -3.34
N VAL A 483 -4.03 19.48 -3.20
CA VAL A 483 -4.66 19.19 -1.89
C VAL A 483 -4.05 17.94 -1.27
N TYR A 484 -3.96 16.84 -2.02
CA TYR A 484 -3.35 15.61 -1.51
C TYR A 484 -1.86 15.77 -1.17
N ARG A 485 -1.09 16.50 -2.01
CA ARG A 485 0.33 16.76 -1.78
C ARG A 485 0.60 17.71 -0.62
N ALA A 486 -0.33 18.60 -0.28
CA ALA A 486 -0.17 19.48 0.87
C ALA A 486 0.02 18.66 2.17
N PHE A 487 -0.54 17.45 2.22
CA PHE A 487 -0.35 16.53 3.33
C PHE A 487 0.96 15.73 3.28
N ASP A 488 1.76 15.78 2.21
CA ASP A 488 3.12 15.20 2.23
C ASP A 488 4.04 15.99 3.19
N PHE A 489 3.67 17.21 3.57
CA PHE A 489 4.36 18.06 4.53
C PHE A 489 3.98 17.72 5.97
N ARG A 490 4.90 17.99 6.91
CA ARG A 490 4.79 17.55 8.31
C ARG A 490 4.47 18.65 9.30
N ALA A 491 4.98 19.87 9.08
CA ALA A 491 4.68 20.99 9.96
C ALA A 491 3.26 21.50 9.71
N GLU A 492 2.51 21.76 10.78
CA GLU A 492 1.11 22.24 10.70
C GLU A 492 0.99 23.51 9.84
N SER A 493 1.93 24.45 10.01
CA SER A 493 2.00 25.68 9.20
C SER A 493 2.21 25.37 7.72
N ASP A 494 3.14 24.47 7.41
CA ASP A 494 3.46 24.13 6.02
C ASP A 494 2.25 23.47 5.33
N VAL A 495 1.57 22.54 6.00
CA VAL A 495 0.37 21.90 5.45
C VAL A 495 -0.69 22.96 5.13
N TYR A 496 -0.95 23.88 6.05
CA TYR A 496 -1.93 24.95 5.88
C TYR A 496 -1.54 25.89 4.71
N ASP A 497 -0.29 26.34 4.67
CA ASP A 497 0.24 27.21 3.62
C ASP A 497 0.20 26.54 2.25
N LYS A 498 0.48 25.23 2.17
CA LYS A 498 0.39 24.45 0.92
C LYS A 498 -1.05 24.22 0.49
N LEU A 499 -1.99 24.01 1.42
CA LEU A 499 -3.42 23.97 1.09
C LEU A 499 -3.88 25.33 0.53
N ALA A 500 -3.43 26.45 1.09
CA ALA A 500 -3.80 27.80 0.67
C ALA A 500 -3.44 28.14 -0.79
N ILE A 501 -2.51 27.39 -1.40
CA ILE A 501 -2.15 27.54 -2.82
C ILE A 501 -3.31 27.08 -3.74
N SER A 502 -4.15 26.14 -3.29
CA SER A 502 -5.20 25.52 -4.12
C SER A 502 -6.57 25.48 -3.47
N VAL A 503 -6.69 25.89 -2.21
CA VAL A 503 -7.95 25.97 -1.46
C VAL A 503 -8.06 27.37 -0.85
N SER A 504 -9.27 27.89 -0.72
CA SER A 504 -9.56 29.20 -0.13
C SER A 504 -10.83 29.15 0.71
N GLY A 505 -11.05 30.19 1.52
CA GLY A 505 -12.24 30.33 2.35
C GLY A 505 -12.31 29.32 3.51
N ASP A 506 -13.52 29.09 4.01
CA ASP A 506 -13.77 28.21 5.17
C ASP A 506 -13.40 26.76 4.88
N LEU A 507 -13.53 26.32 3.62
CA LEU A 507 -13.14 24.98 3.16
C LEU A 507 -11.68 24.64 3.49
N LEU A 508 -10.77 25.62 3.45
CA LEU A 508 -9.37 25.40 3.78
C LEU A 508 -9.24 24.92 5.24
N ALA A 509 -9.90 25.61 6.17
CA ALA A 509 -9.91 25.23 7.57
C ALA A 509 -10.61 23.87 7.76
N ASP A 510 -11.71 23.62 7.07
CA ASP A 510 -12.45 22.36 7.16
C ASP A 510 -11.64 21.16 6.68
N ILE A 511 -11.00 21.25 5.50
CA ILE A 511 -10.13 20.19 4.97
C ILE A 511 -8.97 19.93 5.94
N TYR A 512 -8.34 20.99 6.45
CA TYR A 512 -7.25 20.85 7.43
C TYR A 512 -7.71 20.15 8.72
N LEU A 513 -8.83 20.59 9.31
CA LEU A 513 -9.36 20.06 10.56
C LEU A 513 -9.92 18.65 10.39
N GLN A 514 -10.63 18.36 9.31
CA GLN A 514 -11.15 17.02 9.00
C GLN A 514 -10.01 16.03 8.84
N ASN A 515 -8.96 16.40 8.09
CA ASN A 515 -7.78 15.57 7.91
C ASN A 515 -7.06 15.34 9.26
N ARG A 516 -6.93 16.38 10.09
CA ARG A 516 -6.38 16.27 11.46
C ARG A 516 -7.21 15.36 12.36
N ARG A 517 -8.54 15.43 12.32
CA ARG A 517 -9.44 14.53 13.07
C ARG A 517 -9.28 13.08 12.60
N SER A 518 -9.19 12.88 11.28
CA SER A 518 -8.88 11.57 10.69
C SER A 518 -7.54 11.03 11.21
N PHE A 519 -6.51 11.87 11.32
CA PHE A 519 -5.22 11.48 11.93
C PHE A 519 -5.32 11.18 13.43
N ALA A 520 -6.06 11.98 14.20
CA ALA A 520 -6.24 11.73 15.63
C ALA A 520 -6.91 10.37 15.89
N ILE A 521 -7.87 9.98 15.04
CA ILE A 521 -8.53 8.68 15.08
C ILE A 521 -7.60 7.57 14.52
N GLN A 522 -6.83 7.85 13.47
CA GLN A 522 -5.85 6.91 12.88
C GLN A 522 -4.60 6.67 13.75
N ARG A 523 -4.31 7.50 14.76
CA ARG A 523 -3.28 7.19 15.78
C ARG A 523 -3.58 5.87 16.52
N ALA A 524 -4.81 5.40 16.51
CA ALA A 524 -5.18 4.06 16.98
C ALA A 524 -4.79 2.92 16.01
N GLY A 525 -4.35 3.20 14.77
CA GLY A 525 -3.90 2.12 13.88
C GLY A 525 -3.54 2.33 12.41
N GLY A 526 -3.10 3.51 11.93
CA GLY A 526 -2.70 3.68 10.53
C GLY A 526 -1.60 4.71 10.28
N ALA A 527 -0.59 4.35 9.47
CA ALA A 527 0.40 5.30 8.94
C ALA A 527 -0.24 6.24 7.90
N GLN A 528 0.35 7.43 7.72
CA GLN A 528 -0.21 8.43 6.82
C GLN A 528 -0.21 7.91 5.38
N ALA A 529 -1.38 7.95 4.75
CA ALA A 529 -1.54 7.54 3.37
C ALA A 529 -0.92 8.57 2.43
N LYS A 530 0.00 8.10 1.59
CA LYS A 530 0.58 8.86 0.50
C LYS A 530 -0.24 8.64 -0.76
N ILE A 531 -0.69 9.71 -1.39
CA ILE A 531 -1.38 9.57 -2.68
C ILE A 531 -0.36 9.29 -3.78
N LYS A 532 -0.55 8.16 -4.45
CA LYS A 532 0.25 7.73 -5.61
C LYS A 532 -0.29 8.33 -6.90
N SER A 533 -1.60 8.36 -7.07
CA SER A 533 -2.26 8.91 -8.26
C SER A 533 -3.65 9.47 -7.93
N VAL A 534 -4.04 10.45 -8.74
CA VAL A 534 -5.40 10.98 -8.84
C VAL A 534 -5.77 10.91 -10.31
N GLU A 535 -6.78 10.11 -10.63
CA GLU A 535 -7.23 9.84 -12.00
C GLU A 535 -8.64 10.41 -12.14
N ILE A 536 -8.78 11.52 -12.88
CA ILE A 536 -10.09 12.11 -13.17
C ILE A 536 -10.74 11.31 -14.29
N GLN A 537 -11.91 10.73 -14.02
CA GLN A 537 -12.71 9.99 -15.00
C GLN A 537 -13.60 10.93 -15.80
N GLU A 538 -14.26 11.87 -15.11
CA GLU A 538 -15.17 12.85 -15.71
C GLU A 538 -15.06 14.19 -14.95
N ALA A 539 -15.18 15.30 -15.68
CA ALA A 539 -15.23 16.64 -15.10
C ALA A 539 -16.03 17.55 -16.03
N VAL A 540 -17.21 17.97 -15.59
CA VAL A 540 -18.09 18.88 -16.34
C VAL A 540 -18.22 20.17 -15.56
N ALA A 541 -17.92 21.30 -16.19
CA ALA A 541 -17.92 22.61 -15.56
C ALA A 541 -19.14 23.44 -15.97
N GLU A 542 -19.82 24.00 -14.98
CA GLU A 542 -20.91 24.96 -15.17
C GLU A 542 -20.51 26.28 -14.50
N ARG A 543 -20.63 27.39 -15.23
CA ARG A 543 -20.33 28.72 -14.67
C ARG A 543 -21.44 29.13 -13.70
N LEU A 544 -21.06 29.70 -12.57
CA LEU A 544 -22.01 30.23 -11.61
C LEU A 544 -22.49 31.64 -12.03
N ASP A 545 -23.81 31.85 -12.01
CA ASP A 545 -24.42 33.09 -12.50
C ASP A 545 -24.14 34.31 -11.61
N ASP A 546 -23.91 34.08 -10.32
CA ASP A 546 -23.64 35.09 -9.30
C ASP A 546 -22.17 35.54 -9.27
N ARG A 547 -21.26 34.72 -9.82
CA ARG A 547 -19.80 34.92 -9.73
C ARG A 547 -19.12 34.63 -11.08
N PRO A 548 -18.71 35.68 -11.81
CA PRO A 548 -18.31 35.56 -13.22
C PRO A 548 -16.95 34.85 -13.45
N LEU A 549 -16.23 34.46 -12.40
CA LEU A 549 -15.02 33.62 -12.44
C LEU A 549 -15.09 32.44 -11.46
N ALA A 550 -16.30 32.01 -11.13
CA ALA A 550 -16.53 30.79 -10.35
C ALA A 550 -17.25 29.74 -11.21
N TYR A 551 -16.83 28.49 -11.06
CA TYR A 551 -17.37 27.35 -11.79
C TYR A 551 -17.69 26.24 -10.79
N SER A 552 -18.85 25.63 -10.95
CA SER A 552 -19.19 24.36 -10.33
C SER A 552 -18.72 23.23 -11.25
N ILE A 553 -17.81 22.39 -10.77
CA ILE A 553 -17.31 21.24 -11.50
C ILE A 553 -17.90 19.98 -10.89
N LYS A 554 -18.79 19.30 -11.62
CA LYS A 554 -19.17 17.94 -11.26
C LYS A 554 -18.05 16.99 -11.70
N GLY A 555 -17.39 16.36 -10.74
CA GLY A 555 -16.20 15.55 -10.97
C GLY A 555 -16.35 14.13 -10.46
N ASP A 556 -15.89 13.18 -11.28
CA ASP A 556 -15.64 11.79 -10.89
C ASP A 556 -14.14 11.53 -10.92
N TRP A 557 -13.57 11.08 -9.81
CA TRP A 557 -12.17 10.67 -9.80
C TRP A 557 -11.88 9.48 -8.90
N ALA A 558 -10.79 8.79 -9.20
CA ALA A 558 -10.21 7.79 -8.32
C ALA A 558 -8.88 8.27 -7.74
N ALA A 559 -8.74 8.18 -6.42
CA ALA A 559 -7.49 8.43 -5.71
C ALA A 559 -6.92 7.11 -5.18
N GLN A 560 -5.64 6.84 -5.49
CA GLN A 560 -4.92 5.70 -4.97
C GLN A 560 -3.92 6.15 -3.91
N GLY A 561 -4.12 5.72 -2.67
CA GLY A 561 -3.23 5.93 -1.55
C GLY A 561 -2.42 4.69 -1.19
N THR A 562 -1.20 4.88 -0.68
CA THR A 562 -0.37 3.83 -0.10
C THR A 562 0.11 4.19 1.29
N VAL A 563 0.18 3.21 2.16
CA VAL A 563 0.66 3.34 3.54
C VAL A 563 1.71 2.26 3.73
N GLY A 564 2.96 2.65 3.97
CA GLY A 564 4.05 1.71 4.23
C GLY A 564 4.45 1.72 5.70
N HIS A 565 4.54 0.53 6.30
CA HIS A 565 5.15 0.32 7.62
C HIS A 565 5.72 -1.10 7.73
N TRP A 566 6.78 -1.27 8.51
CA TRP A 566 7.51 -2.53 8.76
C TRP A 566 7.83 -3.36 7.51
N GLY A 567 8.16 -2.69 6.41
CA GLY A 567 8.56 -3.31 5.15
C GLY A 567 7.41 -3.78 4.27
N HIS A 568 6.15 -3.57 4.65
CA HIS A 568 4.97 -3.86 3.83
C HIS A 568 4.22 -2.57 3.47
N VAL A 569 3.39 -2.64 2.41
CA VAL A 569 2.70 -1.45 1.87
C VAL A 569 1.23 -1.78 1.62
N HIS A 570 0.36 -1.19 2.43
CA HIS A 570 -1.07 -1.24 2.19
C HIS A 570 -1.46 -0.24 1.10
N THR A 571 -2.15 -0.72 0.07
CA THR A 571 -2.70 0.13 -0.98
C THR A 571 -4.22 0.23 -0.84
N ARG A 572 -4.76 1.44 -0.99
CA ARG A 572 -6.20 1.72 -1.01
C ARG A 572 -6.52 2.55 -2.25
N ARG A 573 -7.63 2.24 -2.90
CA ARG A 573 -8.18 3.05 -4.00
C ARG A 573 -9.61 3.42 -3.63
N ASN A 574 -9.91 4.71 -3.65
CA ASN A 574 -11.26 5.23 -3.43
C ASN A 574 -11.69 6.00 -4.67
N ARG A 575 -12.94 5.82 -5.08
CA ARG A 575 -13.62 6.60 -6.10
C ARG A 575 -14.55 7.61 -5.43
N TYR A 576 -14.60 8.81 -5.98
CA TYR A 576 -15.38 9.93 -5.50
C TYR A 576 -16.25 10.47 -6.63
N ASP A 577 -17.51 10.76 -6.32
CA ASP A 577 -18.39 11.64 -7.11
C ASP A 577 -18.65 12.87 -6.24
N ALA A 578 -18.33 14.06 -6.74
CA ALA A 578 -18.45 15.30 -5.99
C ALA A 578 -18.74 16.51 -6.87
N VAL A 579 -19.30 17.55 -6.25
CA VAL A 579 -19.40 18.88 -6.83
C VAL A 579 -18.31 19.76 -6.21
N VAL A 580 -17.44 20.31 -7.05
CA VAL A 580 -16.29 21.11 -6.64
C VAL A 580 -16.45 22.52 -7.18
N THR A 581 -16.60 23.50 -6.29
CA THR A 581 -16.63 24.91 -6.70
C THR A 581 -15.22 25.45 -6.78
N VAL A 582 -14.82 25.94 -7.95
CA VAL A 582 -13.53 26.58 -8.18
C VAL A 582 -13.71 28.04 -8.53
N GLU A 583 -12.84 28.89 -8.00
CA GLU A 583 -12.85 30.34 -8.23
C GLU A 583 -11.45 30.86 -8.52
N ALA A 584 -11.36 31.87 -9.39
CA ALA A 584 -10.10 32.57 -9.65
C ALA A 584 -9.83 33.61 -8.55
N VAL A 585 -8.88 33.32 -7.67
CA VAL A 585 -8.44 34.22 -6.59
C VAL A 585 -7.01 34.66 -6.89
N ASP A 586 -6.76 35.97 -6.98
CA ASP A 586 -5.43 36.53 -7.28
C ASP A 586 -4.75 35.95 -8.53
N GLY A 587 -5.55 35.62 -9.57
CA GLY A 587 -5.05 35.06 -10.83
C GLY A 587 -4.70 33.57 -10.80
N VAL A 588 -5.04 32.86 -9.72
CA VAL A 588 -4.89 31.40 -9.61
C VAL A 588 -6.23 30.74 -9.30
N TRP A 589 -6.45 29.55 -9.87
CA TRP A 589 -7.61 28.74 -9.54
C TRP A 589 -7.47 28.18 -8.13
N LYS A 590 -8.53 28.30 -7.33
CA LYS A 590 -8.64 27.69 -6.00
C LYS A 590 -9.99 27.02 -5.83
N ILE A 591 -10.03 25.95 -5.04
CA ILE A 591 -11.27 25.31 -4.58
C ILE A 591 -11.81 26.16 -3.41
N THR A 592 -13.04 26.62 -3.53
CA THR A 592 -13.73 27.39 -2.48
C THR A 592 -14.80 26.57 -1.77
N ASP A 593 -15.33 25.54 -2.42
CA ASP A 593 -16.33 24.65 -1.84
C ASP A 593 -16.22 23.23 -2.44
N LEU A 594 -16.56 22.21 -1.64
CA LEU A 594 -16.47 20.80 -2.01
C LEU A 594 -17.60 20.01 -1.34
N GLU A 595 -18.50 19.47 -2.14
CA GLU A 595 -19.58 18.59 -1.69
C GLU A 595 -19.37 17.19 -2.26
N VAL A 596 -19.02 16.23 -1.39
CA VAL A 596 -18.87 14.82 -1.77
C VAL A 596 -20.24 14.16 -1.79
N LEU A 597 -20.68 13.70 -2.96
CA LEU A 597 -21.96 13.02 -3.17
C LEU A 597 -21.85 11.52 -2.85
N GLU A 598 -20.77 10.88 -3.30
CA GLU A 598 -20.50 9.47 -3.06
C GLU A 598 -19.00 9.20 -2.85
N GLU A 599 -18.67 8.33 -1.91
CA GLU A 599 -17.34 7.76 -1.71
C GLU A 599 -17.43 6.23 -1.72
N GLN A 600 -16.74 5.57 -2.66
CA GLN A 600 -16.72 4.12 -2.78
C GLN A 600 -15.29 3.58 -2.71
N ARG A 601 -15.07 2.59 -1.84
CA ARG A 601 -13.81 1.84 -1.81
C ARG A 601 -13.79 0.81 -2.94
N VAL A 602 -12.75 0.86 -3.76
CA VAL A 602 -12.56 -0.01 -4.93
C VAL A 602 -11.31 -0.88 -4.76
N ASP A 603 -11.32 -2.08 -5.36
CA ASP A 603 -10.15 -2.96 -5.34
C ASP A 603 -9.00 -2.32 -6.15
N PRO A 604 -7.79 -2.16 -5.58
CA PRO A 604 -6.65 -1.57 -6.29
C PRO A 604 -6.26 -2.33 -7.57
N THR A 605 -6.65 -3.60 -7.69
CA THR A 605 -6.32 -4.48 -8.83
C THR A 605 -7.32 -4.40 -9.98
N GLN A 606 -8.50 -3.80 -9.78
CA GLN A 606 -9.46 -3.56 -10.84
C GLN A 606 -9.13 -2.23 -11.53
N GLY A 607 -8.47 -2.33 -12.70
CA GLY A 607 -8.35 -1.19 -13.61
C GLY A 607 -9.70 -0.81 -14.22
N PRO A 608 -9.86 0.43 -14.72
CA PRO A 608 -11.07 0.85 -15.43
C PRO A 608 -11.12 0.10 -16.78
N GLY A 609 -11.82 -1.02 -16.81
CA GLY A 609 -11.95 -1.87 -18.00
C GLY A 609 -12.19 -3.36 -17.74
N ALA A 610 -11.99 -3.85 -16.50
CA ALA A 610 -12.23 -5.26 -16.20
C ALA A 610 -13.72 -5.61 -16.02
N GLY A 611 -14.54 -4.65 -15.59
CA GLY A 611 -15.97 -4.86 -15.34
C GLY A 611 -16.81 -5.07 -16.60
N THR A 612 -16.41 -4.50 -17.74
CA THR A 612 -17.13 -4.65 -19.01
C THR A 612 -16.79 -5.95 -19.75
N ALA A 613 -15.60 -6.50 -19.55
CA ALA A 613 -15.24 -7.80 -20.13
C ALA A 613 -15.94 -8.98 -19.44
N ALA A 614 -16.15 -8.90 -18.12
CA ALA A 614 -16.87 -9.94 -17.37
C ALA A 614 -18.36 -10.00 -17.72
N ALA A 615 -19.00 -8.85 -17.95
CA ALA A 615 -20.41 -8.79 -18.36
C ALA A 615 -20.65 -9.30 -19.79
N ALA A 616 -19.70 -9.05 -20.72
CA ALA A 616 -19.79 -9.51 -22.11
C ALA A 616 -19.53 -11.02 -22.29
N LEU A 617 -18.85 -11.66 -21.34
CA LEU A 617 -18.65 -13.12 -21.33
C LEU A 617 -19.83 -13.87 -20.73
N THR A 618 -20.60 -13.26 -19.81
CA THR A 618 -21.79 -13.90 -19.22
C THR A 618 -23.03 -13.88 -20.12
N THR A 619 -23.14 -12.95 -21.07
CA THR A 619 -24.29 -12.89 -21.99
C THR A 619 -24.14 -13.78 -23.22
N LYS A 620 -22.94 -14.30 -23.51
CA LYS A 620 -22.71 -15.13 -24.71
C LYS A 620 -22.92 -16.63 -24.49
N ASP A 621 -22.88 -17.10 -23.23
CA ASP A 621 -23.09 -18.51 -22.89
C ASP A 621 -24.56 -18.88 -22.60
N SER A 622 -25.50 -17.91 -22.65
CA SER A 622 -26.94 -18.15 -22.45
C SER A 622 -27.76 -18.22 -23.74
N GLU A 623 -27.15 -18.08 -24.93
CA GLU A 623 -27.85 -18.18 -26.22
C GLU A 623 -27.56 -19.48 -27.00
N ASP A 624 -26.72 -20.38 -26.48
CA ASP A 624 -26.34 -21.62 -27.20
C ASP A 624 -26.43 -22.91 -26.34
N ARG A 625 -27.46 -23.01 -25.48
CA ARG A 625 -27.90 -24.30 -24.89
C ARG A 625 -29.41 -24.43 -24.78
#